data_AF-A0A2G8KZM6-F1
#
_entry.id   AF-A0A2G8KZM6-F1
#
_cell.length_a   1.000
_cell.length_b   1.000
_cell.length_c   1.000
_cell.angle_alpha   90.00
_cell.angle_beta   90.00
_cell.angle_gamma   90.00
#
_symmetry.space_group_name_H-M   'P 1'
#
loop_
_entity.id
_entity.type
_entity.pdbx_description
1 polymer ?
#
loop_
_entity_poly.entity_id
_entity_poly.type
_entity_poly.pdbx_seq_one_letter_code
_entity_poly.pdbx_strand_id
1 'polypeptide(L)'
;MMITTEGGRIEIPNTGVSLEIPPAALEREQLIEIRIIPTNYQKEEALPFARNSSVVVELLPSNLKLLQPAKLILPHCLVLKKDCEWKARVYTSHHDEDNQPLWKEDIHTLSQLNKKNCMIWLQSFSWKKIEVDDEIVEAKNILLYAARRPSSIGADVYIDMGYYWDLPDCQQ
;
A
#
# COMPACT_ATOMS: atom_id res chain seq x y z
N MET A 1 10.05 5.59 13.86
CA MET A 1 10.95 6.75 13.77
C MET A 1 10.41 7.87 14.65
N MET A 2 11.28 8.56 15.39
CA MET A 2 10.87 9.72 16.18
C MET A 2 10.75 10.94 15.24
N ILE A 3 9.58 11.57 15.16
CA ILE A 3 9.30 12.74 14.31
C ILE A 3 8.92 13.93 15.20
N THR A 4 9.57 15.07 14.99
CA THR A 4 9.31 16.31 15.74
C THR A 4 8.28 17.18 15.02
N THR A 5 7.99 18.35 15.58
CA THR A 5 7.12 19.38 14.97
C THR A 5 7.67 19.93 13.66
N GLU A 6 8.95 19.71 13.35
CA GLU A 6 9.55 20.07 12.05
C GLU A 6 9.13 19.12 10.91
N GLY A 7 8.42 18.04 11.23
CA GLY A 7 8.03 17.03 10.27
C GLY A 7 9.16 16.07 9.92
N GLY A 8 9.01 15.34 8.83
CA GLY A 8 10.00 14.37 8.38
C GLY A 8 9.45 13.42 7.31
N ARG A 9 10.33 12.54 6.82
CA ARG A 9 9.97 11.52 5.85
C ARG A 9 10.37 10.14 6.37
N ILE A 10 9.44 9.20 6.28
CA ILE A 10 9.65 7.79 6.61
C ILE A 10 9.47 6.99 5.32
N GLU A 11 10.42 6.14 4.99
CA GLU A 11 10.36 5.28 3.80
C GLU A 11 10.61 3.83 4.21
N ILE A 12 9.89 2.89 3.60
CA ILE A 12 10.19 1.47 3.71
C ILE A 12 11.10 1.12 2.52
N PRO A 13 12.39 0.82 2.74
CA PRO A 13 13.35 0.63 1.66
C PRO A 13 12.91 -0.46 0.67
N ASN A 14 13.16 -0.22 -0.61
CA ASN A 14 12.88 -1.14 -1.72
C ASN A 14 11.40 -1.52 -1.88
N THR A 15 10.47 -0.64 -1.48
CA THR A 15 9.03 -0.89 -1.64
C THR A 15 8.28 0.24 -2.33
N GLY A 16 8.88 1.43 -2.48
CA GLY A 16 8.17 2.63 -2.96
C GLY A 16 7.13 3.21 -1.99
N VAL A 17 6.94 2.60 -0.80
CA VAL A 17 6.06 3.11 0.24
C VAL A 17 6.78 4.17 1.06
N SER A 18 6.19 5.37 1.16
CA SER A 18 6.73 6.43 2.00
C SER A 18 5.65 7.34 2.58
N LEU A 19 5.96 7.95 3.72
CA LEU A 19 5.12 8.92 4.42
C LEU A 19 5.92 10.21 4.62
N GLU A 20 5.41 11.30 4.09
CA GLU A 20 5.92 12.65 4.32
C GLU A 20 4.99 13.40 5.27
N ILE A 21 5.52 13.79 6.42
CA ILE A 21 4.84 14.56 7.45
C ILE A 21 5.36 15.99 7.34
N PRO A 22 4.51 16.98 6.98
CA PRO A 22 4.97 18.35 6.86
C PRO A 22 5.27 18.98 8.24
N PRO A 23 6.03 20.08 8.28
CA PRO A 23 6.17 20.88 9.48
C PRO A 23 4.81 21.28 10.06
N ALA A 24 4.73 21.39 11.38
CA ALA A 24 3.52 21.70 12.14
C ALA A 24 2.35 20.72 11.97
N ALA A 25 2.57 19.52 11.40
CA ALA A 25 1.54 18.47 11.36
C ALA A 25 1.29 17.80 12.70
N LEU A 26 2.26 17.85 13.61
CA LEU A 26 2.20 17.24 14.94
C LEU A 26 2.22 18.34 16.01
N GLU A 27 1.43 18.16 17.07
CA GLU A 27 1.44 19.04 18.25
C GLU A 27 2.72 18.92 19.07
N ARG A 28 3.32 17.74 19.06
CA ARG A 28 4.53 17.38 19.82
C ARG A 28 5.28 16.27 19.11
N GLU A 29 6.49 16.00 19.59
CA GLU A 29 7.25 14.85 19.12
C GLU A 29 6.48 13.53 19.32
N GLN A 30 6.52 12.67 18.30
CA GLN A 30 5.76 11.43 18.27
C GLN A 30 6.60 10.30 17.65
N LEU A 31 6.57 9.13 18.28
CA LEU A 31 7.06 7.91 17.67
C LEU A 31 6.05 7.44 16.62
N ILE A 32 6.48 7.41 15.36
CA ILE A 32 5.64 7.05 14.21
C ILE A 32 6.20 5.80 13.54
N GLU A 33 5.32 4.87 13.19
CA GLU A 33 5.68 3.67 12.43
C GLU A 33 4.78 3.50 11.21
N ILE A 34 5.36 2.91 10.16
CA ILE A 34 4.65 2.50 8.96
C ILE A 34 4.98 1.02 8.70
N ARG A 35 3.96 0.22 8.43
CA ARG A 35 4.09 -1.23 8.18
C ARG A 35 3.33 -1.61 6.93
N ILE A 36 3.88 -2.49 6.11
CA ILE A 36 3.13 -3.14 5.02
C ILE A 36 2.49 -4.39 5.61
N ILE A 37 1.17 -4.53 5.45
CA ILE A 37 0.43 -5.68 5.96
C ILE A 37 0.45 -6.78 4.89
N PRO A 38 1.05 -7.95 5.15
CA PRO A 38 1.12 -9.01 4.15
C PRO A 38 -0.27 -9.58 3.84
N THR A 39 -0.47 -10.05 2.61
CA THR A 39 -1.80 -10.41 2.12
C THR A 39 -2.43 -11.61 2.84
N ASN A 40 -1.64 -12.52 3.39
CA ASN A 40 -2.14 -13.63 4.21
C ASN A 40 -2.77 -13.18 5.55
N TYR A 41 -2.49 -11.96 6.00
CA TYR A 41 -3.17 -11.35 7.15
C TYR A 41 -4.42 -10.56 6.74
N GLN A 42 -4.64 -10.38 5.44
CA GLN A 42 -5.82 -9.75 4.87
C GLN A 42 -6.80 -10.88 4.50
N LYS A 43 -7.75 -11.19 5.37
CA LYS A 43 -8.80 -12.21 5.12
C LYS A 43 -9.86 -11.73 4.11
N GLU A 44 -9.44 -11.15 2.99
CA GLU A 44 -10.35 -10.81 1.88
C GLU A 44 -10.65 -12.07 1.08
N GLU A 45 -11.94 -12.32 0.77
CA GLU A 45 -12.38 -13.51 0.02
C GLU A 45 -11.92 -13.51 -1.44
N ALA A 46 -11.59 -12.33 -1.98
CA ALA A 46 -11.13 -12.17 -3.36
C ALA A 46 -9.60 -12.30 -3.45
N LEU A 47 -9.13 -13.03 -4.46
CA LEU A 47 -7.70 -13.14 -4.74
C LEU A 47 -7.10 -11.74 -5.01
N PRO A 48 -5.90 -11.43 -4.48
CA PRO A 48 -5.26 -10.12 -4.63
C PRO A 48 -5.05 -9.72 -6.09
N PHE A 49 -4.91 -10.72 -6.96
CA PHE A 49 -4.79 -10.52 -8.41
C PHE A 49 -6.06 -9.97 -9.05
N ALA A 50 -7.25 -10.28 -8.53
CA ALA A 50 -8.50 -9.83 -9.12
C ALA A 50 -8.76 -8.34 -8.89
N ARG A 51 -8.17 -7.74 -7.84
CA ARG A 51 -8.39 -6.33 -7.47
C ARG A 51 -7.28 -5.43 -7.99
N ASN A 52 -7.62 -4.29 -8.56
CA ASN A 52 -6.65 -3.25 -8.93
C ASN A 52 -6.31 -2.41 -7.72
N SER A 53 -5.64 -3.00 -6.73
CA SER A 53 -5.33 -2.34 -5.46
C SER A 53 -3.83 -2.09 -5.29
N SER A 54 -3.50 -1.19 -4.36
CA SER A 54 -2.14 -1.05 -3.84
C SER A 54 -1.86 -2.08 -2.74
N VAL A 55 -0.63 -2.05 -2.23
CA VAL A 55 -0.31 -2.66 -0.94
C VAL A 55 -1.17 -2.04 0.18
N VAL A 56 -1.44 -2.83 1.22
CA VAL A 56 -2.06 -2.33 2.45
C VAL A 56 -0.96 -1.84 3.38
N VAL A 57 -1.11 -0.62 3.87
CA VAL A 57 -0.21 -0.08 4.90
C VAL A 57 -0.97 0.20 6.17
N GLU A 58 -0.28 0.07 7.28
CA GLU A 58 -0.69 0.50 8.59
C GLU A 58 0.18 1.67 9.05
N LEU A 59 -0.46 2.73 9.52
CA LEU A 59 0.18 3.90 10.12
C LEU A 59 -0.07 3.89 11.63
N LEU A 60 1.00 3.99 12.42
CA LEU A 60 0.94 3.97 13.87
C LEU A 60 1.55 5.24 14.51
N PRO A 61 1.01 5.69 15.65
CA PRO A 61 -0.13 5.10 16.37
C PRO A 61 -1.47 5.31 15.64
N SER A 62 -2.36 4.31 15.72
CA SER A 62 -3.69 4.40 15.12
C SER A 62 -4.46 5.59 15.70
N ASN A 63 -5.31 6.22 14.89
CA ASN A 63 -6.11 7.40 15.24
C ASN A 63 -5.31 8.67 15.58
N LEU A 64 -4.00 8.71 15.38
CA LEU A 64 -3.24 9.96 15.50
C LEU A 64 -3.84 11.00 14.56
N LYS A 65 -4.31 12.12 15.10
CA LYS A 65 -4.81 13.26 14.33
C LYS A 65 -3.67 14.20 14.00
N LEU A 66 -3.62 14.64 12.75
CA LEU A 66 -2.63 15.59 12.26
C LEU A 66 -3.27 16.96 12.13
N LEU A 67 -2.50 18.00 12.44
CA LEU A 67 -2.91 19.39 12.25
C LEU A 67 -2.78 19.83 10.79
N GLN A 68 -1.90 19.16 10.04
CA GLN A 68 -1.67 19.35 8.62
C GLN A 68 -1.64 17.99 7.92
N PRO A 69 -2.21 17.84 6.72
CA PRO A 69 -2.24 16.56 6.03
C PRO A 69 -0.83 16.01 5.75
N ALA A 70 -0.57 14.77 6.17
CA ALA A 70 0.61 14.04 5.72
C ALA A 70 0.36 13.44 4.33
N LYS A 71 1.41 13.31 3.53
CA LYS A 71 1.37 12.69 2.20
C LYS A 71 1.90 11.26 2.28
N LEU A 72 1.01 10.29 2.13
CA LEU A 72 1.35 8.87 1.96
C LEU A 72 1.47 8.55 0.48
N ILE A 73 2.54 7.89 0.09
CA ILE A 73 2.79 7.41 -1.26
C ILE A 73 2.67 5.89 -1.24
N LEU A 74 1.72 5.36 -2.01
CA LEU A 74 1.53 3.93 -2.20
C LEU A 74 1.87 3.53 -3.64
N PRO A 75 2.80 2.58 -3.85
CA PRO A 75 3.11 2.06 -5.17
C PRO A 75 1.94 1.21 -5.72
N HIS A 76 1.87 1.08 -7.04
CA HIS A 76 1.03 0.09 -7.70
C HIS A 76 1.70 -0.46 -8.97
N CYS A 77 1.20 -1.59 -9.45
CA CYS A 77 1.68 -2.26 -10.67
C CYS A 77 0.74 -2.08 -11.88
N LEU A 78 -0.31 -1.27 -11.74
CA LEU A 78 -1.32 -1.06 -12.78
C LEU A 78 -0.76 -0.30 -14.00
N VAL A 79 -1.16 -0.73 -15.18
CA VAL A 79 -1.01 0.01 -16.44
C VAL A 79 -2.31 0.76 -16.70
N LEU A 80 -2.26 2.08 -16.62
CA LEU A 80 -3.44 2.96 -16.74
C LEU A 80 -3.65 3.41 -18.19
N LYS A 81 -4.91 3.45 -18.64
CA LYS A 81 -5.29 3.89 -20.00
C LYS A 81 -4.94 5.37 -20.21
N LYS A 82 -4.34 5.73 -21.35
CA LYS A 82 -3.74 7.08 -21.56
C LYS A 82 -4.75 8.22 -21.77
N ASP A 83 -5.99 7.90 -22.13
CA ASP A 83 -6.99 8.88 -22.61
C ASP A 83 -8.20 9.01 -21.67
N CYS A 84 -8.04 8.72 -20.38
CA CYS A 84 -9.09 8.90 -19.37
C CYS A 84 -8.56 9.57 -18.11
N GLU A 85 -9.49 10.13 -17.32
CA GLU A 85 -9.16 10.68 -16.01
C GLU A 85 -8.81 9.54 -15.04
N TRP A 86 -7.69 9.68 -14.32
CA TRP A 86 -7.23 8.69 -13.36
C TRP A 86 -7.67 9.07 -11.95
N LYS A 87 -8.49 8.20 -11.35
CA LYS A 87 -8.96 8.34 -9.98
C LYS A 87 -8.80 7.03 -9.24
N ALA A 88 -8.41 7.13 -7.97
CA ALA A 88 -8.35 6.01 -7.04
C ALA A 88 -9.36 6.23 -5.92
N ARG A 89 -9.97 5.15 -5.44
CA ARG A 89 -10.79 5.13 -4.24
C ARG A 89 -9.88 4.80 -3.06
N VAL A 90 -9.88 5.65 -2.04
CA VAL A 90 -9.09 5.44 -0.83
C VAL A 90 -9.93 4.65 0.17
N TYR A 91 -9.38 3.59 0.72
CA TYR A 91 -10.02 2.82 1.77
C TYR A 91 -9.26 2.96 3.07
N THR A 92 -10.02 3.04 4.17
CA THR A 92 -9.50 3.16 5.52
C THR A 92 -10.09 2.09 6.43
N SER A 93 -9.30 1.63 7.38
CA SER A 93 -9.76 0.79 8.48
C SER A 93 -9.04 1.17 9.76
N HIS A 94 -9.72 1.03 10.90
CA HIS A 94 -9.10 1.13 12.21
C HIS A 94 -9.02 -0.28 12.81
N HIS A 95 -8.08 -0.48 13.74
CA HIS A 95 -8.12 -1.65 14.61
C HIS A 95 -9.31 -1.52 15.54
N ASP A 96 -10.17 -2.53 15.55
CA ASP A 96 -10.87 -2.91 16.78
C ASP A 96 -10.10 -4.10 17.37
N GLU A 97 -9.91 -4.09 18.68
CA GLU A 97 -9.23 -5.17 19.41
C GLU A 97 -9.77 -6.53 18.93
N ASP A 98 -8.87 -7.34 18.34
CA ASP A 98 -9.11 -8.69 17.80
C ASP A 98 -9.99 -8.84 16.54
N ASN A 99 -10.40 -7.75 15.87
CA ASN A 99 -11.21 -7.82 14.65
C ASN A 99 -10.47 -7.39 13.36
N GLN A 100 -10.82 -8.09 12.28
CA GLN A 100 -10.30 -7.94 10.92
C GLN A 100 -10.52 -6.53 10.37
N PRO A 101 -9.72 -6.05 9.39
CA PRO A 101 -9.91 -4.72 8.83
C PRO A 101 -11.29 -4.60 8.17
N LEU A 102 -12.15 -3.75 8.73
CA LEU A 102 -13.43 -3.36 8.14
C LEU A 102 -13.20 -2.16 7.24
N TRP A 103 -12.87 -2.44 5.98
CA TRP A 103 -12.60 -1.41 4.99
C TRP A 103 -13.84 -0.56 4.72
N LYS A 104 -13.66 0.76 4.86
CA LYS A 104 -14.64 1.77 4.45
C LYS A 104 -13.98 2.69 3.44
N GLU A 105 -14.72 3.03 2.39
CA GLU A 105 -14.26 4.05 1.46
C GLU A 105 -14.23 5.41 2.16
N ASP A 106 -13.12 6.12 2.00
CA ASP A 106 -12.87 7.44 2.58
C ASP A 106 -13.01 8.49 1.48
N ILE A 107 -14.25 8.87 1.21
CA ILE A 107 -14.62 9.80 0.12
C ILE A 107 -14.10 11.24 0.33
N HIS A 108 -13.64 11.57 1.53
CA HIS A 108 -13.17 12.91 1.88
C HIS A 108 -11.66 13.04 1.76
N THR A 109 -10.94 11.93 1.69
CA THR A 109 -9.49 11.93 1.55
C THR A 109 -9.11 12.28 0.12
N LEU A 110 -8.30 13.33 -0.04
CA LEU A 110 -7.73 13.70 -1.32
C LEU A 110 -6.68 12.67 -1.74
N SER A 111 -6.73 12.26 -3.01
CA SER A 111 -5.73 11.41 -3.62
C SER A 111 -5.39 11.83 -5.04
N GLN A 112 -4.19 11.50 -5.48
CA GLN A 112 -3.72 11.72 -6.84
C GLN A 112 -3.09 10.42 -7.35
N LEU A 113 -3.76 9.79 -8.30
CA LEU A 113 -3.27 8.60 -8.98
C LEU A 113 -2.30 9.01 -10.09
N ASN A 114 -1.08 8.48 -10.04
CA ASN A 114 -0.04 8.67 -11.04
C ASN A 114 0.22 7.35 -11.78
N LYS A 115 1.17 7.34 -12.72
CA LYS A 115 1.52 6.13 -13.50
C LYS A 115 2.04 4.95 -12.68
N LYS A 116 2.62 5.21 -11.52
CA LYS A 116 3.42 4.23 -10.75
C LYS A 116 3.04 4.18 -9.27
N ASN A 117 2.29 5.17 -8.79
CA ASN A 117 1.93 5.31 -7.39
C ASN A 117 0.65 6.13 -7.26
N CYS A 118 0.09 6.13 -6.06
CA CYS A 118 -0.94 7.06 -5.66
C CYS A 118 -0.46 7.84 -4.43
N MET A 119 -0.64 9.16 -4.48
CA MET A 119 -0.41 10.04 -3.34
C MET A 119 -1.73 10.25 -2.61
N ILE A 120 -1.71 10.14 -1.28
CA ILE A 120 -2.88 10.26 -0.42
C ILE A 120 -2.57 11.30 0.66
N TRP A 121 -3.43 12.30 0.81
CA TRP A 121 -3.29 13.33 1.85
C TRP A 121 -4.17 12.97 3.04
N LEU A 122 -3.57 12.40 4.07
CA LEU A 122 -4.26 11.89 5.25
C LEU A 122 -4.23 12.88 6.42
N GLN A 123 -5.37 13.04 7.08
CA GLN A 123 -5.52 13.84 8.31
C GLN A 123 -5.44 13.00 9.59
N SER A 124 -5.44 11.66 9.45
CA SER A 124 -5.26 10.78 10.58
C SER A 124 -4.66 9.45 10.20
N PHE A 125 -3.95 8.83 11.14
CA PHE A 125 -3.35 7.52 10.97
C PHE A 125 -4.36 6.40 11.17
N SER A 126 -4.26 5.41 10.30
CA SER A 126 -5.10 4.23 10.22
C SER A 126 -4.48 3.24 9.24
N TRP A 127 -5.17 2.15 8.95
CA TRP A 127 -4.84 1.31 7.81
C TRP A 127 -5.34 1.99 6.54
N LYS A 128 -4.53 1.97 5.49
CA LYS A 128 -4.83 2.59 4.20
C LYS A 128 -4.50 1.64 3.06
N LYS A 129 -5.36 1.65 2.04
CA LYS A 129 -5.09 1.11 0.70
C LYS A 129 -5.83 1.95 -0.33
N ILE A 130 -5.49 1.77 -1.60
CA ILE A 130 -6.30 2.28 -2.71
C ILE A 130 -6.85 1.13 -3.54
N GLU A 131 -7.95 1.41 -4.24
CA GLU A 131 -8.45 0.60 -5.35
C GLU A 131 -8.73 1.50 -6.55
N VAL A 132 -8.49 0.96 -7.74
CA VAL A 132 -8.62 1.65 -9.03
C VAL A 132 -9.67 0.93 -9.87
N ASP A 133 -10.54 1.69 -10.53
CA ASP A 133 -11.62 1.11 -11.31
C ASP A 133 -11.09 0.34 -12.54
N ASP A 134 -11.68 -0.82 -12.84
CA ASP A 134 -11.33 -1.65 -14.00
C ASP A 134 -11.50 -0.87 -15.31
N GLU A 135 -12.41 0.11 -15.35
CA GLU A 135 -12.64 0.94 -16.53
C GLU A 135 -11.41 1.74 -16.97
N ILE A 136 -10.50 2.06 -16.05
CA ILE A 136 -9.31 2.87 -16.34
C ILE A 136 -7.99 2.08 -16.32
N VAL A 137 -8.05 0.78 -16.00
CA VAL A 137 -6.90 -0.12 -15.99
C VAL A 137 -6.86 -0.94 -17.29
N GLU A 138 -5.69 -0.98 -17.92
CA GLU A 138 -5.43 -1.76 -19.14
C GLU A 138 -4.82 -3.12 -18.79
N ALA A 139 -3.88 -3.16 -17.83
CA ALA A 139 -3.18 -4.37 -17.43
C ALA A 139 -2.53 -4.21 -16.04
N LYS A 140 -1.90 -5.29 -15.56
CA LYS A 140 -1.01 -5.29 -14.39
C LYS A 140 0.37 -5.79 -14.79
N ASN A 141 1.41 -5.11 -14.33
CA ASN A 141 2.78 -5.60 -14.44
C ASN A 141 3.06 -6.56 -13.29
N ILE A 142 3.48 -7.79 -13.61
CA ILE A 142 3.82 -8.80 -12.62
C ILE A 142 5.19 -9.42 -12.96
N LEU A 143 5.90 -9.83 -11.92
CA LEU A 143 7.13 -10.61 -12.04
C LEU A 143 6.80 -12.06 -11.75
N LEU A 144 7.03 -12.95 -12.71
CA LEU A 144 6.85 -14.39 -12.53
C LEU A 144 8.12 -14.99 -11.97
N TYR A 145 7.97 -15.90 -10.99
CA TYR A 145 9.07 -16.71 -10.50
C TYR A 145 8.74 -18.19 -10.63
N ALA A 146 9.78 -18.98 -10.82
CA ALA A 146 9.73 -20.42 -10.79
C ALA A 146 10.86 -20.94 -9.89
N ALA A 147 10.51 -21.72 -8.88
CA ALA A 147 11.47 -22.31 -7.96
C ALA A 147 11.32 -23.83 -8.00
N ARG A 148 12.43 -24.53 -8.21
CA ARG A 148 12.44 -25.99 -8.11
C ARG A 148 12.42 -26.38 -6.63
N ARG A 149 11.47 -27.23 -6.22
CA ARG A 149 11.52 -27.83 -4.90
C ARG A 149 12.69 -28.81 -4.82
N PRO A 150 13.48 -28.79 -3.72
CA PRO A 150 14.49 -29.81 -3.50
C PRO A 150 13.86 -31.21 -3.57
N SER A 151 14.40 -32.09 -4.42
CA SER A 151 13.94 -33.47 -4.54
C SER A 151 15.12 -34.43 -4.60
N SER A 152 14.92 -35.65 -4.11
CA SER A 152 15.91 -36.73 -4.18
C SER A 152 16.11 -37.20 -5.62
N ILE A 153 17.28 -37.78 -5.90
CA ILE A 153 17.63 -38.33 -7.21
C ILE A 153 16.66 -39.45 -7.56
N GLY A 154 15.98 -39.34 -8.70
CA GLY A 154 15.00 -40.31 -9.20
C GLY A 154 13.54 -40.05 -8.81
N ALA A 155 13.26 -38.98 -8.04
CA ALA A 155 11.89 -38.55 -7.72
C ALA A 155 11.37 -37.53 -8.74
N ASP A 156 10.04 -37.39 -8.79
CA ASP A 156 9.36 -36.35 -9.58
C ASP A 156 9.89 -34.95 -9.23
N VAL A 157 10.01 -34.11 -10.25
CA VAL A 157 10.47 -32.72 -10.10
C VAL A 157 9.25 -31.82 -9.99
N TYR A 158 9.11 -31.17 -8.84
CA TYR A 158 8.09 -30.16 -8.62
C TYR A 158 8.68 -28.75 -8.79
N ILE A 159 8.00 -27.92 -9.57
CA ILE A 159 8.31 -26.51 -9.75
C ILE A 159 7.18 -25.70 -9.14
N ASP A 160 7.51 -24.86 -8.17
CA ASP A 160 6.63 -23.83 -7.65
C ASP A 160 6.66 -22.63 -8.57
N MET A 161 5.52 -22.28 -9.14
CA MET A 161 5.35 -21.05 -9.91
C MET A 161 4.52 -20.08 -9.11
N GLY A 162 4.96 -18.82 -9.07
CA GLY A 162 4.19 -17.74 -8.45
C GLY A 162 4.48 -16.41 -9.13
N TYR A 163 3.92 -15.35 -8.56
CA TYR A 163 4.11 -14.00 -9.06
C TYR A 163 4.26 -12.99 -7.92
N TYR A 164 4.92 -11.88 -8.24
CA TYR A 164 4.94 -10.66 -7.44
C TYR A 164 4.39 -9.51 -8.26
N TRP A 165 3.86 -8.49 -7.59
CA TRP A 165 3.58 -7.21 -8.25
C TRP A 165 4.90 -6.53 -8.63
N ASP A 166 5.00 -6.08 -9.87
CA ASP A 166 6.14 -5.27 -10.32
C ASP A 166 5.94 -3.83 -9.81
N LEU A 167 6.29 -3.62 -8.53
CA LEU A 167 6.21 -2.33 -7.89
C LEU A 167 7.48 -1.51 -8.18
N PRO A 168 7.36 -0.18 -8.38
CA PRO A 168 8.51 0.70 -8.49
C PRO A 168 9.43 0.56 -7.28
N ASP A 169 10.74 0.67 -7.51
CA ASP A 169 11.78 0.63 -6.49
C ASP A 169 11.97 -0.74 -5.79
N CYS A 170 11.27 -1.81 -6.23
CA CYS A 170 11.53 -3.20 -5.81
C CYS A 170 12.63 -3.91 -6.63
N GLN A 171 13.24 -3.26 -7.63
CA GLN A 171 14.29 -3.86 -8.44
C GLN A 171 15.66 -3.71 -7.75
N GLN A 172 16.18 -4.83 -7.23
CA GLN A 172 17.57 -4.99 -6.79
C GLN A 172 18.51 -5.23 -7.98
#